data_AF-A0A951X8R7-F1
#
_entry.id   AF-A0A951X8R7-F1
#
_cell.length_a   1.000
_cell.length_b   1.000
_cell.length_c   1.000
_cell.angle_alpha   90.00
_cell.angle_beta   90.00
_cell.angle_gamma   90.00
#
_symmetry.space_group_name_H-M   'P 1'
#
loop_
_entity.id
_entity.type
_entity.pdbx_description
1 polymer ?
#
loop_
_entity_poly.entity_id
_entity_poly.type
_entity_poly.pdbx_seq_one_letter_code
_entity_poly.pdbx_strand_id
1 'polypeptide(L)'
;MPVCIAVGGTPASVHRSAQYGLPIIFAIIGGMPRQFMPLVEYYKEQYRAYGHDPKKIQTGVYSNTFITDSKDEILEYFYPEYAARMDKIGTEKG
;
A
#
# COMPACT_ATOMS: atom_id res chain seq x y z
N MET A 1 0.63 -21.97 -5.07
CA MET A 1 0.19 -20.66 -5.61
C MET A 1 0.71 -19.57 -4.66
N PRO A 2 1.39 -18.52 -5.14
CA PRO A 2 1.86 -17.44 -4.27
C PRO A 2 0.69 -16.66 -3.68
N VAL A 3 0.75 -16.32 -2.38
CA VAL A 3 -0.30 -15.60 -1.64
C VAL A 3 0.30 -14.36 -1.00
N CYS A 4 -0.41 -13.24 -1.04
CA CYS A 4 -0.04 -12.00 -0.36
C CYS A 4 -1.24 -11.37 0.35
N ILE A 5 -0.97 -10.55 1.37
CA ILE A 5 -2.00 -9.81 2.12
C ILE A 5 -1.93 -8.33 1.72
N ALA A 6 -3.01 -7.82 1.12
CA ALA A 6 -3.17 -6.39 0.88
C ALA A 6 -3.70 -5.70 2.13
N VAL A 7 -3.10 -4.57 2.51
CA VAL A 7 -3.47 -3.80 3.70
C VAL A 7 -3.67 -2.33 3.38
N GLY A 8 -4.70 -1.72 3.97
CA GLY A 8 -4.96 -0.28 3.91
C GLY A 8 -4.20 0.55 4.95
N GLY A 9 -3.35 -0.08 5.76
CA GLY A 9 -2.50 0.61 6.74
C GLY A 9 -2.88 0.44 8.22
N THR A 10 -3.76 -0.51 8.58
CA THR A 10 -4.05 -0.78 10.00
C THR A 10 -2.96 -1.65 10.64
N PRO A 11 -2.47 -1.33 11.86
CA PRO A 11 -1.46 -2.14 12.54
C PRO A 11 -1.87 -3.60 12.73
N ALA A 12 -3.16 -3.86 13.01
CA ALA A 12 -3.67 -5.21 13.20
C ALA A 12 -3.52 -6.11 11.95
N SER A 13 -3.78 -5.58 10.75
CA SER A 13 -3.60 -6.33 9.51
C SER A 13 -2.13 -6.57 9.20
N VAL A 14 -1.27 -5.58 9.48
CA VAL A 14 0.17 -5.70 9.32
C VAL A 14 0.75 -6.78 10.23
N HIS A 15 0.35 -6.76 11.50
CA HIS A 15 0.75 -7.77 12.49
C HIS A 15 0.38 -9.18 12.05
N ARG A 16 -0.86 -9.37 11.55
CA ARG A 16 -1.33 -10.67 11.05
C ARG A 16 -0.51 -11.18 9.86
N SER A 17 -0.16 -10.31 8.92
CA SER A 17 0.70 -10.70 7.79
C SER A 17 2.08 -11.15 8.26
N ALA A 18 2.64 -10.44 9.23
CA ALA A 18 3.93 -10.78 9.83
C ALA A 18 3.88 -12.10 10.62
N GLN A 19 2.80 -12.33 11.37
CA GLN A 19 2.56 -13.58 12.09
C GLN A 19 2.59 -14.79 11.16
N TYR A 20 1.95 -14.71 9.99
CA TYR A 20 1.94 -15.79 9.01
C TYR A 20 3.17 -15.86 8.10
N GLY A 21 4.12 -14.92 8.22
CA GLY A 21 5.29 -14.88 7.35
C GLY A 21 4.96 -14.60 5.89
N LEU A 22 3.79 -14.02 5.61
CA LEU A 22 3.29 -13.78 4.25
C LEU A 22 3.75 -12.43 3.69
N PRO A 23 3.99 -12.35 2.37
CA PRO A 23 4.19 -11.08 1.67
C PRO A 23 3.05 -10.10 1.91
N ILE A 24 3.39 -8.82 2.02
CA ILE A 24 2.44 -7.75 2.32
C ILE A 24 2.46 -6.67 1.24
N ILE A 25 1.29 -6.16 0.86
CA ILE A 25 1.13 -5.03 -0.08
C ILE A 25 0.40 -3.88 0.63
N PHE A 26 1.04 -2.71 0.68
CA PHE A 26 0.44 -1.49 1.24
C PHE A 26 -0.31 -0.71 0.17
N ALA A 27 -1.62 -0.57 0.33
CA ALA A 27 -2.46 0.24 -0.54
C ALA A 27 -2.37 1.72 -0.13
N ILE A 28 -1.66 2.51 -0.92
CA ILE A 28 -1.48 3.95 -0.71
C ILE A 28 -2.48 4.67 -1.62
N ILE A 29 -3.69 4.89 -1.08
CA ILE A 29 -4.78 5.53 -1.82
C ILE A 29 -4.69 7.06 -1.72
N GLY A 30 -4.20 7.56 -0.59
CA GLY A 30 -3.95 8.98 -0.36
C GLY A 30 -2.78 9.18 0.61
N GLY A 31 -2.19 10.37 0.59
CA GLY A 31 -1.01 10.71 1.38
C GLY A 31 0.32 10.36 0.69
N MET A 32 1.41 10.62 1.39
CA MET A 32 2.77 10.38 0.89
C MET A 32 3.24 8.98 1.30
N PRO A 33 3.95 8.23 0.42
CA PRO A 33 4.46 6.90 0.75
C PRO A 33 5.31 6.84 2.03
N ARG A 34 6.03 7.92 2.33
CA ARG A 34 6.86 8.04 3.55
C ARG A 34 6.06 7.88 4.85
N GLN A 35 4.76 8.21 4.84
CA GLN A 35 3.89 8.06 6.01
C GLN A 35 3.63 6.59 6.38
N PHE A 36 3.84 5.65 5.46
CA PHE A 36 3.67 4.21 5.70
C PHE A 36 4.94 3.54 6.27
N MET A 37 6.07 4.25 6.33
CA MET A 37 7.34 3.70 6.81
C MET A 37 7.24 3.06 8.21
N PRO A 38 6.54 3.65 9.20
CA PRO A 38 6.38 3.03 10.52
C PRO A 38 5.71 1.65 10.45
N LEU A 39 4.75 1.45 9.53
CA LEU A 39 4.07 0.17 9.35
C LEU A 39 4.96 -0.86 8.65
N VAL A 40 5.80 -0.43 7.71
CA VAL A 40 6.79 -1.30 7.06
C VAL A 40 7.81 -1.79 8.08
N GLU A 41 8.31 -0.91 8.94
CA GLU A 41 9.25 -1.30 10.00
C GLU A 41 8.57 -2.21 11.03
N TYR A 42 7.34 -1.88 11.44
CA TYR A 42 6.55 -2.75 12.31
C TYR A 42 6.36 -4.15 11.71
N TYR A 43 6.05 -4.26 10.41
CA TYR A 43 5.98 -5.55 9.72
C TYR A 43 7.29 -6.33 9.85
N LYS A 44 8.44 -5.71 9.54
CA LYS A 44 9.76 -6.36 9.60
C LYS A 44 10.14 -6.78 11.03
N GLU A 45 9.80 -5.98 12.03
CA GLU A 45 10.01 -6.31 13.45
C GLU A 45 9.18 -7.53 13.85
N GLN A 46 7.89 -7.53 13.55
CA GLN A 46 7.01 -8.65 13.89
C GLN A 46 7.39 -9.91 13.10
N TYR A 47 7.77 -9.78 11.83
CA TYR A 47 8.20 -10.91 10.98
C TYR A 47 9.40 -11.63 11.61
N ARG A 48 10.37 -10.86 12.13
CA ARG A 48 11.51 -11.37 12.91
C ARG A 48 11.08 -11.98 14.24
N ALA A 49 10.19 -11.32 14.97
CA ALA A 49 9.71 -11.78 16.27
C ALA A 49 9.00 -13.15 16.20
N TYR A 50 8.32 -13.43 15.08
CA TYR A 50 7.69 -14.73 14.82
C TYR A 50 8.65 -15.79 14.25
N GLY A 51 9.95 -15.49 14.15
CA GLY A 51 10.99 -16.45 13.77
C GLY A 51 11.13 -16.69 12.27
N HIS A 52 10.53 -15.84 11.43
CA HIS A 52 10.63 -15.97 9.98
C HIS A 52 11.96 -15.40 9.46
N ASP A 53 12.48 -15.98 8.37
CA ASP A 53 13.76 -15.58 7.77
C ASP A 53 13.70 -14.16 7.17
N PRO A 54 14.45 -13.17 7.71
CA PRO A 54 14.44 -11.80 7.21
C PRO A 54 14.79 -11.67 5.72
N LYS A 55 15.55 -12.62 5.17
CA LYS A 55 15.93 -12.62 3.75
C LYS A 55 14.74 -12.93 2.82
N LYS A 56 13.65 -13.46 3.37
CA LYS A 56 12.42 -13.80 2.63
C LYS A 56 11.33 -12.74 2.73
N ILE A 57 11.60 -11.63 3.42
CA ILE A 57 10.67 -10.50 3.51
C ILE A 57 10.34 -10.00 2.10
N GLN A 58 9.04 -9.90 1.82
CA GLN A 58 8.51 -9.33 0.58
C GLN A 58 7.46 -8.27 0.92
N THR A 59 7.73 -7.05 0.49
CA THR A 59 6.84 -5.89 0.68
C THR A 59 6.57 -5.24 -0.66
N GLY A 60 5.32 -4.89 -0.94
CA GLY A 60 4.92 -4.14 -2.12
C GLY A 60 4.11 -2.90 -1.74
N VAL A 61 3.99 -1.98 -2.70
CA VAL A 61 3.07 -0.84 -2.61
C VAL A 61 2.14 -0.88 -3.80
N TYR A 62 0.87 -0.54 -3.56
CA TYR A 62 -0.09 -0.27 -4.60
C TYR A 62 -0.42 1.22 -4.57
N SER A 63 -0.31 1.88 -5.72
CA SER A 63 -0.70 3.27 -5.92
C SER A 63 -1.36 3.40 -7.27
N ASN A 64 -2.28 4.37 -7.41
CA ASN A 64 -2.78 4.76 -8.71
C ASN A 64 -1.68 5.54 -9.44
N THR A 65 -1.42 5.20 -10.70
CA THR A 65 -0.32 5.79 -11.47
C THR A 65 -0.71 5.89 -12.93
N PHE A 66 -0.34 7.01 -13.55
CA PHE A 66 -0.49 7.26 -14.97
C PHE A 66 0.81 7.86 -15.49
N ILE A 67 1.34 7.31 -16.57
CA ILE A 67 2.63 7.67 -17.13
C ILE A 67 2.39 8.09 -18.58
N THR A 68 2.79 9.30 -18.90
CA THR A 68 2.73 9.89 -20.25
C THR A 68 3.89 10.88 -20.39
N ASP A 69 4.28 11.15 -21.63
CA ASP A 69 5.26 12.18 -21.98
C ASP A 69 4.60 13.58 -22.09
N SER A 70 3.27 13.66 -22.04
CA SER A 70 2.49 14.90 -22.18
C SER A 70 1.83 15.32 -20.88
N LYS A 71 2.13 16.53 -20.41
CA LYS A 71 1.43 17.11 -19.25
C LYS A 71 -0.04 17.40 -19.54
N ASP A 72 -0.36 17.75 -20.78
CA ASP A 72 -1.74 18.08 -21.17
C ASP A 72 -2.64 16.85 -21.08
N GLU A 73 -2.13 15.67 -21.45
CA GLU A 73 -2.86 14.39 -21.30
C GLU A 73 -3.14 14.03 -19.84
N ILE A 74 -2.26 14.42 -18.90
CA ILE A 74 -2.51 14.21 -17.46
C ILE A 74 -3.73 15.02 -17.02
N LEU A 75 -3.83 16.27 -17.47
CA LEU A 75 -4.92 17.16 -17.10
C LEU A 75 -6.23 16.82 -17.81
N GLU A 76 -6.16 16.37 -19.06
CA GLU A 76 -7.33 16.03 -19.88
C GLU A 76 -7.92 14.66 -19.54
N TYR A 77 -7.07 13.63 -19.38
CA TYR A 77 -7.53 12.25 -19.27
C TYR A 77 -7.41 11.66 -17.87
N PHE A 78 -6.31 11.95 -17.15
CA PHE A 78 -6.07 11.30 -15.86
C PHE A 78 -6.73 12.04 -14.69
N TYR A 79 -6.51 13.34 -14.59
CA TYR A 79 -6.93 14.13 -13.43
C TYR A 79 -8.44 14.11 -13.18
N PRO A 80 -9.33 14.27 -14.19
CA PRO A 80 -10.78 14.27 -13.94
C PRO A 80 -11.27 12.95 -13.35
N GLU A 81 -10.81 11.82 -13.92
CA GLU A 81 -11.17 10.47 -13.46
C GLU A 81 -10.56 10.15 -12.09
N TYR A 82 -9.31 10.55 -11.88
CA TYR A 82 -8.63 10.38 -10.60
C TYR A 82 -9.32 11.17 -9.48
N ALA A 83 -9.61 12.45 -9.72
CA ALA A 83 -10.26 13.34 -8.76
C ALA A 83 -11.66 12.83 -8.40
N ALA A 84 -12.51 12.53 -9.41
CA ALA A 84 -13.85 12.00 -9.17
C ALA A 84 -13.84 10.71 -8.34
N ARG A 85 -12.87 9.82 -8.59
CA ARG A 85 -12.70 8.60 -7.80
C ARG A 85 -12.23 8.88 -6.37
N MET A 86 -11.30 9.80 -6.18
CA MET A 86 -10.81 10.17 -4.85
C MET A 86 -11.90 10.88 -4.02
N ASP A 87 -12.71 11.74 -4.64
CA ASP A 87 -13.85 12.41 -3.98
C ASP A 87 -14.88 11.40 -3.48
N LYS A 88 -15.21 10.40 -4.31
CA LYS A 88 -16.10 9.30 -3.93
C LYS A 88 -15.53 8.48 -2.77
N ILE A 89 -14.25 8.07 -2.87
CA ILE A 89 -13.58 7.32 -1.79
C ILE A 89 -13.52 8.14 -0.50
N GLY A 90 -13.30 9.45 -0.60
CA GLY A 90 -13.34 10.39 0.52
C GLY A 90 -14.67 10.32 1.24
N THR A 91 -15.77 10.46 0.49
CA THR A 91 -17.14 10.42 1.04
C THR A 91 -17.50 9.07 1.68
N GLU A 92 -17.01 7.95 1.13
CA GLU A 92 -17.25 6.62 1.69
C GLU A 92 -16.46 6.33 2.97
N LYS A 93 -15.35 7.05 3.19
CA LYS A 93 -14.41 6.81 4.29
C LYS A 93 -14.32 7.95 5.31
N GLY A 94 -15.08 9.03 5.10
CA GLY A 94 -15.16 10.23 5.95
C GLY A 94 -16.38 11.08 5.62
#